data_AF-A0A358D4L9-F1
#
_entry.id   AF-A0A358D4L9-F1
#
_cell.length_a   1.000
_cell.length_b   1.000
_cell.length_c   1.000
_cell.angle_alpha   90.00
_cell.angle_beta   90.00
_cell.angle_gamma   90.00
#
_symmetry.space_group_name_H-M   'P 1'
#
loop_
_entity.id
_entity.type
_entity.pdbx_description
1 polymer ?
#
loop_
_entity_poly.entity_id
_entity_poly.type
_entity_poly.pdbx_seq_one_letter_code
_entity_poly.pdbx_strand_id
1 'polypeptide(L)'
;ALVGPNGAGKTTLLRLLLGELSVTEGKARLGNKVDYARFTQNLTEMLDPHKTVLQQFQASLGDSGDRNLRTVLGGFGFSGVQVDQKIGDLSGGETTRLALATTMANPVNLLILDEPTNHLDLPSCDHLENALNAYPGTLILVTHDRYLIRNVADSLIVVRGGTATWHDGLNEELLKPPLVEKDNGSSNQSANPHRQEREARKVEARRRSKVSEATRDLRKERDDLEREWEQAESELAEVQRQLANTATYDDPSKVTALTREHEQLKDHAAQLMEKYDTTLRRIARKEAEIE
;
A
#
# COMPACT_ATOMS: atom_id res chain seq x y z
N ALA A 1 9.91 -1.63 -5.62
CA ALA A 1 8.61 -0.96 -5.54
C ALA A 1 8.38 -0.02 -6.73
N LEU A 2 7.13 0.10 -7.17
CA LEU A 2 6.67 0.97 -8.25
C LEU A 2 5.95 2.18 -7.64
N VAL A 3 6.53 3.37 -7.79
CA VAL A 3 6.05 4.60 -7.15
C VAL A 3 5.76 5.69 -8.18
N GLY A 4 4.84 6.60 -7.85
CA GLY A 4 4.46 7.71 -8.71
C GLY A 4 3.05 8.22 -8.41
N PRO A 5 2.68 9.42 -8.87
CA PRO A 5 1.35 9.98 -8.58
C PRO A 5 0.22 9.12 -9.17
N ASN A 6 -0.99 9.32 -8.66
CA ASN A 6 -2.18 8.68 -9.23
C ASN A 6 -2.39 9.16 -10.68
N GLY A 7 -2.72 8.23 -11.57
CA GLY A 7 -2.81 8.52 -13.00
C GLY A 7 -1.48 8.70 -13.73
N ALA A 8 -0.33 8.44 -13.09
CA ALA A 8 0.98 8.52 -13.77
C ALA A 8 1.23 7.38 -14.79
N GLY A 9 0.42 6.33 -14.77
CA GLY A 9 0.55 5.17 -15.65
C GLY A 9 1.14 3.92 -15.00
N LYS A 10 1.21 3.83 -13.65
CA LYS A 10 1.69 2.63 -12.92
C LYS A 10 0.95 1.36 -13.36
N THR A 11 -0.38 1.39 -13.36
CA THR A 11 -1.22 0.27 -13.79
C THR A 11 -0.99 -0.07 -15.27
N THR A 12 -0.83 0.93 -16.13
CA THR A 12 -0.52 0.74 -17.55
C THR A 12 0.83 0.04 -17.73
N LEU A 13 1.85 0.45 -16.98
CA LEU A 13 3.17 -0.19 -17.00
C LEU A 13 3.08 -1.65 -16.55
N LEU A 14 2.35 -1.95 -15.47
CA LEU A 14 2.13 -3.33 -15.03
C LEU A 14 1.48 -4.17 -16.13
N ARG A 15 0.42 -3.66 -16.77
CA ARG A 15 -0.25 -4.37 -17.86
C ARG A 15 0.67 -4.64 -19.05
N LEU A 16 1.58 -3.72 -19.37
CA LEU A 16 2.60 -3.92 -20.40
C LEU A 16 3.61 -5.00 -19.99
N LEU A 17 4.05 -5.01 -18.73
CA LEU A 17 4.98 -6.02 -18.20
C LEU A 17 4.37 -7.42 -18.22
N LEU A 18 3.08 -7.53 -17.91
CA LEU A 18 2.34 -8.80 -17.91
C LEU A 18 1.89 -9.26 -19.30
N GLY A 19 2.10 -8.45 -20.33
CA GLY A 19 1.65 -8.74 -21.69
C GLY A 19 0.14 -8.59 -21.92
N GLU A 20 -0.58 -8.01 -20.95
CA GLU A 20 -2.01 -7.67 -21.06
C GLU A 20 -2.25 -6.48 -22.00
N LEU A 21 -1.22 -5.65 -22.22
CA LEU A 21 -1.22 -4.56 -23.20
C LEU A 21 -0.09 -4.75 -24.21
N SER A 22 -0.38 -4.40 -25.47
CA SER A 22 0.62 -4.37 -26.53
C SER A 22 1.45 -3.09 -26.48
N VAL A 23 2.75 -3.20 -26.70
CA VAL A 23 3.61 -2.03 -26.86
C VAL A 23 3.36 -1.35 -28.20
N THR A 24 3.30 -0.02 -28.20
CA THR A 24 3.23 0.78 -29.44
C THR A 24 4.54 0.71 -30.21
N GLU A 25 5.66 0.81 -29.49
CA GLU A 25 7.03 0.76 -30.01
C GLU A 25 7.94 0.01 -29.02
N GLY A 26 9.03 -0.57 -29.51
CA GLY A 26 9.97 -1.33 -28.69
C GLY A 26 9.54 -2.79 -28.46
N LYS A 27 9.97 -3.38 -27.33
CA LYS A 27 9.71 -4.78 -26.98
C LYS A 27 9.44 -4.89 -25.48
N ALA A 28 8.31 -5.50 -25.11
CA ALA A 28 8.04 -6.00 -23.77
C ALA A 28 7.76 -7.50 -23.89
N ARG A 29 8.41 -8.31 -23.05
CA ARG A 29 8.25 -9.77 -23.06
C ARG A 29 8.35 -10.31 -21.64
N LEU A 30 7.31 -11.02 -21.22
CA LEU A 30 7.36 -11.86 -20.03
C LEU A 30 8.19 -13.12 -20.36
N GLY A 31 9.00 -13.58 -19.41
CA GLY A 31 9.80 -14.80 -19.61
C GLY A 31 8.92 -16.05 -19.72
N ASN A 32 9.31 -17.02 -20.55
CA ASN A 32 8.52 -18.23 -20.83
C ASN A 32 8.26 -19.16 -19.62
N LYS A 33 8.91 -18.90 -18.48
CA LYS A 33 8.75 -19.66 -17.23
C LYS A 33 8.32 -18.76 -16.06
N VAL A 34 7.76 -17.59 -16.36
CA VAL A 34 7.28 -16.68 -15.33
C VAL A 34 5.83 -17.00 -15.04
N ASP A 35 5.58 -17.54 -13.85
CA ASP A 35 4.25 -17.71 -13.28
C ASP A 35 4.03 -16.51 -12.36
N TYR A 36 2.89 -15.84 -12.48
CA TYR A 36 2.61 -14.65 -11.69
C TYR A 36 1.25 -14.70 -11.01
N ALA A 37 1.16 -13.97 -9.90
CA ALA A 37 -0.06 -13.74 -9.15
C ALA A 37 -0.16 -12.25 -8.87
N ARG A 38 -1.37 -11.71 -8.97
CA ARG A 38 -1.64 -10.30 -8.70
C ARG A 38 -2.66 -10.18 -7.59
N PHE A 39 -2.29 -9.53 -6.51
CA PHE A 39 -3.20 -9.10 -5.48
C PHE A 39 -3.85 -7.77 -5.89
N THR A 40 -5.18 -7.76 -6.02
CA THR A 40 -5.99 -6.57 -6.25
C THR A 40 -7.10 -6.51 -5.21
N GLN A 41 -7.62 -5.30 -4.96
CA GLN A 41 -8.72 -5.09 -4.01
C GLN A 41 -9.96 -5.94 -4.32
N ASN A 42 -10.21 -6.31 -5.59
CA ASN A 42 -11.35 -7.14 -5.98
C ASN A 42 -11.25 -8.61 -5.51
N LEU A 43 -10.07 -9.10 -5.10
CA LEU A 43 -9.93 -10.49 -4.62
C LEU A 43 -10.70 -10.75 -3.33
N THR A 44 -10.89 -9.72 -2.50
CA THR A 44 -11.70 -9.84 -1.27
C THR A 44 -13.17 -10.09 -1.61
N GLU A 45 -13.66 -9.54 -2.72
CA GLU A 45 -15.04 -9.73 -3.20
C GLU A 45 -15.29 -11.15 -3.75
N MET A 46 -14.24 -11.89 -4.10
CA MET A 46 -14.33 -13.26 -4.61
C MET A 46 -14.32 -14.34 -3.52
N LEU A 47 -14.19 -13.95 -2.25
CA LEU A 47 -14.22 -14.89 -1.13
C LEU A 47 -15.65 -15.36 -0.85
N ASP A 48 -15.81 -16.65 -0.56
CA ASP A 48 -17.11 -17.24 -0.26
C ASP A 48 -17.49 -16.95 1.21
N PRO A 49 -18.53 -16.13 1.48
CA PRO A 49 -18.88 -15.73 2.83
C PRO A 49 -19.37 -16.89 3.71
N HIS A 50 -19.76 -18.02 3.11
CA HIS A 50 -20.25 -19.19 3.83
C HIS A 50 -19.15 -20.14 4.30
N LYS A 51 -17.94 -20.04 3.74
CA LYS A 51 -16.80 -20.85 4.15
C LYS A 51 -16.13 -20.28 5.39
N THR A 52 -15.50 -21.15 6.16
CA THR A 52 -14.57 -20.71 7.19
C THR A 52 -13.25 -20.24 6.60
N VAL A 53 -12.49 -19.44 7.35
CA VAL A 53 -11.12 -19.03 7.00
C VAL A 53 -10.28 -20.24 6.57
N LEU A 54 -10.29 -21.31 7.37
CA LEU A 54 -9.55 -22.54 7.09
C LEU A 54 -10.05 -23.23 5.81
N GLN A 55 -11.37 -23.33 5.61
CA GLN A 55 -11.94 -23.98 4.44
C GLN A 55 -11.59 -23.24 3.13
N GLN A 56 -11.66 -21.91 3.15
CA GLN A 56 -11.31 -21.10 1.99
C GLN A 56 -9.82 -21.20 1.68
N PHE A 57 -8.97 -21.14 2.71
CA PHE A 57 -7.53 -21.26 2.58
C PHE A 57 -7.09 -22.66 2.10
N GLN A 58 -7.76 -23.71 2.58
CA GLN A 58 -7.52 -25.07 2.12
C GLN A 58 -7.98 -25.26 0.67
N ALA A 59 -9.11 -24.68 0.29
CA ALA A 59 -9.63 -24.78 -1.07
C ALA A 59 -8.72 -24.10 -2.12
N SER A 60 -8.00 -23.05 -1.73
CA SER A 60 -7.08 -22.36 -2.63
C SER A 60 -5.74 -23.08 -2.82
N LEU A 61 -5.33 -23.93 -1.88
CA LEU A 61 -4.06 -24.67 -1.91
C LEU A 61 -4.13 -26.01 -2.67
N GLY A 62 -5.33 -26.53 -2.96
CA GLY A 62 -5.49 -27.83 -3.60
C GLY A 62 -4.97 -28.98 -2.73
N ASP A 63 -4.19 -29.90 -3.32
CA ASP A 63 -3.57 -31.02 -2.60
C ASP A 63 -2.41 -30.52 -1.72
N SER A 64 -2.76 -30.12 -0.51
CA SER A 64 -1.91 -29.32 0.39
C SER A 64 -0.82 -30.13 1.09
N GLY A 65 -0.78 -31.46 0.91
CA GLY A 65 0.11 -32.35 1.65
C GLY A 65 0.05 -32.15 3.17
N ASP A 66 1.19 -32.36 3.85
CA ASP A 66 1.35 -32.26 5.31
C ASP A 66 1.61 -30.82 5.81
N ARG A 67 1.26 -29.79 5.02
CA ARG A 67 1.47 -28.39 5.42
C ARG A 67 0.56 -28.03 6.59
N ASN A 68 1.15 -27.51 7.66
CA ASN A 68 0.38 -26.99 8.80
C ASN A 68 -0.29 -25.66 8.43
N LEU A 69 -1.47 -25.74 7.81
CA LEU A 69 -2.27 -24.59 7.34
C LEU A 69 -2.53 -23.57 8.45
N ARG A 70 -2.70 -24.04 9.69
CA ARG A 70 -2.90 -23.19 10.87
C ARG A 70 -1.67 -22.38 11.22
N THR A 71 -0.46 -22.93 11.01
CA THR A 71 0.78 -22.17 11.20
C THR A 71 0.90 -21.05 10.17
N VAL A 72 0.55 -21.32 8.90
CA VAL A 72 0.58 -20.28 7.85
C VAL A 72 -0.44 -19.19 8.16
N LEU A 73 -1.69 -19.56 8.45
CA LEU A 73 -2.73 -18.60 8.83
C LEU A 73 -2.36 -17.82 10.11
N GLY A 74 -1.69 -18.45 11.08
CA GLY A 74 -1.14 -17.80 12.26
C GLY A 74 -0.10 -16.73 11.92
N GLY A 75 0.73 -16.95 10.89
CA GLY A 75 1.66 -15.95 10.36
C GLY A 75 0.99 -14.72 9.75
N PHE A 76 -0.29 -14.83 9.35
CA PHE A 76 -1.14 -13.71 8.92
C PHE A 76 -2.08 -13.24 10.05
N GLY A 77 -1.76 -13.54 11.31
CA GLY A 77 -2.51 -13.03 12.46
C GLY A 77 -3.87 -13.68 12.70
N PHE A 78 -4.17 -14.83 12.08
CA PHE A 78 -5.38 -15.59 12.41
C PHE A 78 -5.13 -16.47 13.63
N SER A 79 -5.77 -16.13 14.74
CA SER A 79 -5.75 -16.94 15.96
C SER A 79 -6.48 -18.28 15.77
N GLY A 80 -6.21 -19.24 16.66
CA GLY A 80 -6.79 -20.59 16.59
C GLY A 80 -8.32 -20.66 16.61
N VAL A 81 -9.00 -19.61 17.06
CA VAL A 81 -10.47 -19.51 17.04
C VAL A 81 -10.97 -18.85 15.74
N GLN A 82 -10.23 -17.85 15.23
CA GLN A 82 -10.57 -17.15 13.99
C GLN A 82 -10.46 -18.04 12.75
N VAL A 83 -9.61 -19.07 12.76
CA VAL A 83 -9.51 -20.02 11.63
C VAL A 83 -10.80 -20.79 11.36
N ASP A 84 -11.67 -20.94 12.38
CA ASP A 84 -12.96 -21.62 12.26
C ASP A 84 -14.14 -20.63 12.05
N GLN A 85 -13.87 -19.31 12.06
CA GLN A 85 -14.86 -18.27 11.81
C GLN A 85 -15.25 -18.21 10.33
N LYS A 86 -16.52 -17.86 10.05
CA LYS A 86 -17.00 -17.65 8.67
C LYS A 86 -16.45 -16.35 8.10
N ILE A 87 -16.19 -16.35 6.80
CA ILE A 87 -15.69 -15.18 6.09
C ILE A 87 -16.68 -14.01 6.16
N GLY A 88 -17.99 -14.28 6.10
CA GLY A 88 -19.00 -13.24 6.24
C GLY A 88 -18.99 -12.48 7.58
N ASP A 89 -18.34 -13.04 8.61
CA ASP A 89 -18.22 -12.43 9.94
C ASP A 89 -16.89 -11.68 10.12
N LEU A 90 -16.01 -11.68 9.12
CA LEU A 90 -14.71 -11.01 9.18
C LEU A 90 -14.85 -9.51 8.89
N SER A 91 -14.00 -8.72 9.55
CA SER A 91 -13.77 -7.33 9.18
C SER A 91 -13.13 -7.22 7.79
N GLY A 92 -13.20 -6.03 7.17
CA GLY A 92 -12.52 -5.77 5.88
C GLY A 92 -11.01 -6.02 5.94
N GLY A 93 -10.36 -5.73 7.07
CA GLY A 93 -8.93 -6.01 7.27
C GLY A 93 -8.64 -7.51 7.37
N GLU A 94 -9.42 -8.26 8.14
CA GLU A 94 -9.33 -9.72 8.19
C GLU A 94 -9.56 -10.38 6.83
N THR A 95 -10.53 -9.87 6.07
CA THR A 95 -10.83 -10.35 4.72
C THR A 95 -9.65 -10.12 3.77
N THR A 96 -9.03 -8.94 3.86
CA THR A 96 -7.81 -8.58 3.12
C THR A 96 -6.64 -9.48 3.49
N ARG A 97 -6.45 -9.76 4.79
CA ARG A 97 -5.42 -10.70 5.27
C ARG A 97 -5.63 -12.11 4.74
N LEU A 98 -6.86 -12.61 4.72
CA LEU A 98 -7.14 -13.95 4.18
C LEU A 98 -6.84 -14.03 2.68
N ALA A 99 -7.19 -12.99 1.93
CA ALA A 99 -6.89 -12.91 0.51
C ALA A 99 -5.38 -12.84 0.24
N LEU A 100 -4.63 -12.08 1.05
CA LEU A 100 -3.16 -12.04 1.00
C LEU A 100 -2.56 -13.41 1.34
N ALA A 101 -2.96 -14.01 2.45
CA ALA A 101 -2.52 -15.35 2.86
C ALA A 101 -2.73 -16.36 1.74
N THR A 102 -3.92 -16.37 1.17
CA THR A 102 -4.30 -17.25 0.06
C THR A 102 -3.40 -17.04 -1.17
N THR A 103 -3.12 -15.79 -1.52
CA THR A 103 -2.25 -15.45 -2.67
C THR A 103 -0.82 -15.90 -2.42
N MET A 104 -0.31 -15.74 -1.20
CA MET A 104 1.08 -16.07 -0.85
C MET A 104 1.31 -17.57 -0.60
N ALA A 105 0.26 -18.32 -0.25
CA ALA A 105 0.34 -19.75 0.03
C ALA A 105 0.65 -20.62 -1.21
N ASN A 106 0.35 -20.09 -2.40
CA ASN A 106 0.77 -20.64 -3.69
C ASN A 106 1.90 -19.77 -4.26
N PRO A 107 3.16 -20.03 -3.87
CA PRO A 107 4.27 -19.20 -4.31
C PRO A 107 4.43 -19.31 -5.83
N VAL A 108 4.36 -18.15 -6.47
CA VAL A 108 4.68 -17.92 -7.87
C VAL A 108 6.05 -17.27 -7.94
N ASN A 109 6.68 -17.21 -9.12
CA ASN A 109 7.98 -16.56 -9.23
C ASN A 109 7.88 -15.03 -9.41
N LEU A 110 6.69 -14.50 -9.70
CA LEU A 110 6.40 -13.07 -9.73
C LEU A 110 5.10 -12.74 -8.98
N LEU A 111 5.21 -12.12 -7.80
CA LEU A 111 4.07 -11.63 -7.03
C LEU A 111 3.90 -10.13 -7.22
N ILE A 112 2.69 -9.68 -7.51
CA ILE A 112 2.36 -8.28 -7.73
C ILE A 112 1.34 -7.85 -6.69
N LEU A 113 1.64 -6.82 -5.91
CA LEU A 113 0.76 -6.31 -4.86
C LEU A 113 0.37 -4.88 -5.19
N ASP A 114 -0.93 -4.65 -5.39
CA ASP A 114 -1.49 -3.33 -5.69
C ASP A 114 -2.19 -2.78 -4.44
N GLU A 115 -1.55 -1.80 -3.78
CA GLU A 115 -1.94 -1.20 -2.49
C GLU A 115 -2.31 -2.22 -1.41
N PRO A 116 -1.37 -3.11 -1.01
CA PRO A 116 -1.69 -4.23 -0.11
C PRO A 116 -1.96 -3.82 1.34
N THR A 117 -1.59 -2.60 1.75
CA THR A 117 -1.83 -2.07 3.11
C THR A 117 -3.19 -1.39 3.24
N ASN A 118 -3.90 -1.16 2.14
CA ASN A 118 -5.25 -0.60 2.21
C ASN A 118 -6.14 -1.53 3.04
N HIS A 119 -6.72 -0.98 4.10
CA HIS A 119 -7.61 -1.66 5.05
C HIS A 119 -6.93 -2.62 6.04
N LEU A 120 -5.59 -2.65 6.12
CA LEU A 120 -4.87 -3.38 7.18
C LEU A 120 -4.63 -2.49 8.41
N ASP A 121 -4.76 -3.09 9.59
CA ASP A 121 -4.33 -2.51 10.87
C ASP A 121 -2.82 -2.70 11.06
N LEU A 122 -2.21 -1.86 11.91
CA LEU A 122 -0.75 -1.82 12.12
C LEU A 122 -0.11 -3.20 12.42
N PRO A 123 -0.68 -4.06 13.31
CA PRO A 123 -0.12 -5.39 13.56
C PRO A 123 -0.16 -6.29 12.32
N SER A 124 -1.10 -6.05 11.41
CA SER A 124 -1.23 -6.81 10.17
C SER A 124 -0.23 -6.38 9.12
N CYS A 125 0.17 -5.10 9.14
CA CYS A 125 1.26 -4.60 8.31
C CYS A 125 2.59 -5.28 8.67
N ASP A 126 2.89 -5.46 9.96
CA ASP A 126 4.12 -6.14 10.42
C ASP A 126 4.15 -7.61 9.97
N HIS A 127 3.03 -8.33 10.09
CA HIS A 127 2.92 -9.70 9.61
C HIS A 127 3.09 -9.80 8.08
N LEU A 128 2.49 -8.86 7.34
CA LEU A 128 2.64 -8.78 5.90
C LEU A 128 4.10 -8.53 5.52
N GLU A 129 4.76 -7.54 6.14
CA GLU A 129 6.17 -7.23 5.89
C GLU A 129 7.05 -8.47 6.07
N ASN A 130 6.92 -9.18 7.20
CA ASN A 130 7.67 -10.40 7.46
C ASN A 130 7.42 -11.47 6.40
N ALA A 131 6.16 -11.64 5.98
CA ALA A 131 5.80 -12.60 4.94
C ALA A 131 6.40 -12.21 3.57
N LEU A 132 6.44 -10.92 3.23
CA LEU A 132 7.00 -10.43 1.98
C LEU A 132 8.52 -10.54 1.95
N ASN A 133 9.20 -10.24 3.06
CA ASN A 133 10.65 -10.40 3.19
C ASN A 133 11.09 -11.86 3.10
N ALA A 134 10.24 -12.79 3.56
CA ALA A 134 10.48 -14.23 3.43
C ALA A 134 10.07 -14.81 2.05
N TYR A 135 9.49 -14.01 1.16
CA TYR A 135 8.97 -14.50 -0.12
C TYR A 135 10.11 -14.89 -1.07
N PRO A 136 10.14 -16.14 -1.59
CA PRO A 136 11.27 -16.61 -2.39
C PRO A 136 11.28 -16.11 -3.85
N GLY A 137 10.21 -15.44 -4.29
CA GLY A 137 10.03 -14.96 -5.66
C GLY A 137 10.33 -13.47 -5.85
N THR A 138 10.14 -12.98 -7.06
CA THR A 138 10.22 -11.55 -7.36
C THR A 138 8.95 -10.83 -6.92
N LEU A 139 9.08 -9.71 -6.21
CA LEU A 139 7.96 -8.88 -5.78
C LEU A 139 7.89 -7.56 -6.56
N ILE A 140 6.71 -7.24 -7.11
CA ILE A 140 6.37 -5.90 -7.58
C ILE A 140 5.33 -5.31 -6.63
N LEU A 141 5.80 -4.45 -5.75
CA LEU A 141 4.96 -3.69 -4.83
C LEU A 141 4.56 -2.36 -5.46
N VAL A 142 3.26 -2.12 -5.64
CA VAL A 142 2.68 -0.80 -5.96
C VAL A 142 2.03 -0.28 -4.69
N THR A 143 2.63 0.71 -4.06
CA THR A 143 2.05 1.32 -2.87
C THR A 143 2.53 2.75 -2.68
N HIS A 144 1.77 3.54 -1.91
CA HIS A 144 2.23 4.81 -1.36
C HIS A 144 2.79 4.68 0.06
N ASP A 145 2.72 3.50 0.67
CA ASP A 145 3.24 3.24 2.01
C ASP A 145 4.78 3.24 2.02
N ARG A 146 5.38 4.31 2.55
CA ARG A 146 6.83 4.45 2.64
C ARG A 146 7.46 3.47 3.60
N TYR A 147 6.75 3.07 4.66
CA TYR A 147 7.26 2.13 5.65
C TYR A 147 7.41 0.74 5.02
N LEU A 148 6.37 0.26 4.34
CA LEU A 148 6.43 -1.01 3.62
C LEU A 148 7.48 -0.99 2.50
N ILE A 149 7.60 0.11 1.76
CA ILE A 149 8.64 0.26 0.73
C ILE A 149 10.04 0.19 1.35
N ARG A 150 10.28 0.89 2.47
CA ARG A 150 11.58 0.90 3.15
C ARG A 150 12.02 -0.49 3.62
N ASN A 151 11.06 -1.28 4.10
CA ASN A 151 11.38 -2.54 4.74
C ASN A 151 11.39 -3.75 3.78
N VAL A 152 10.78 -3.64 2.60
CA VAL A 152 10.61 -4.76 1.66
C VAL A 152 11.29 -4.53 0.30
N ALA A 153 11.43 -3.29 -0.18
CA ALA A 153 11.86 -3.05 -1.55
C ALA A 153 13.38 -2.87 -1.70
N ASP A 154 13.99 -3.61 -2.62
CA ASP A 154 15.42 -3.44 -2.96
C ASP A 154 15.69 -2.29 -3.95
N SER A 155 14.69 -1.90 -4.73
CA SER A 155 14.83 -0.94 -5.83
C SER A 155 13.54 -0.19 -6.10
N LEU A 156 13.63 0.99 -6.72
CA LEU A 156 12.49 1.83 -7.07
C LEU A 156 12.32 1.97 -8.58
N ILE A 157 11.08 1.84 -9.05
CA ILE A 157 10.67 2.27 -10.38
C ILE A 157 9.79 3.50 -10.21
N VAL A 158 10.28 4.65 -10.64
CA VAL A 158 9.57 5.93 -10.53
C VAL A 158 8.85 6.21 -11.84
N VAL A 159 7.52 6.27 -11.81
CA VAL A 159 6.67 6.60 -12.96
C VAL A 159 6.22 8.05 -12.86
N ARG A 160 6.79 8.93 -13.67
CA ARG A 160 6.46 10.37 -13.71
C ARG A 160 6.59 10.91 -15.13
N GLY A 161 5.71 11.86 -15.50
CA GLY A 161 5.80 12.53 -16.80
C GLY A 161 5.74 11.61 -18.02
N GLY A 162 5.08 10.45 -17.90
CA GLY A 162 5.02 9.43 -18.96
C GLY A 162 6.29 8.58 -19.11
N THR A 163 7.25 8.71 -18.21
CA THR A 163 8.49 7.91 -18.19
C THR A 163 8.54 7.06 -16.93
N ALA A 164 9.06 5.83 -17.05
CA ALA A 164 9.35 4.94 -15.93
C ALA A 164 10.87 4.78 -15.80
N THR A 165 11.42 5.21 -14.67
CA THR A 165 12.87 5.23 -14.43
C THR A 165 13.23 4.23 -13.34
N TRP A 166 14.19 3.34 -13.61
CA TRP A 166 14.72 2.40 -12.62
C TRP A 166 15.80 3.09 -11.78
N HIS A 167 15.69 2.92 -10.46
CA HIS A 167 16.66 3.36 -9.48
C HIS A 167 17.07 2.14 -8.64
N ASP A 168 18.37 1.86 -8.66
CA ASP A 168 18.95 0.85 -7.79
C ASP A 168 19.01 1.38 -6.35
N GLY A 169 18.57 0.57 -5.39
CA GLY A 169 18.40 0.97 -4.00
C GLY A 169 17.20 1.90 -3.72
N LEU A 170 17.09 2.31 -2.47
CA LEU A 170 16.03 3.18 -1.96
C LEU A 170 16.57 4.60 -1.77
N ASN A 171 16.30 5.48 -2.75
CA ASN A 171 16.55 6.91 -2.56
C ASN A 171 15.32 7.56 -1.91
N GLU A 172 15.47 7.96 -0.65
CA GLU A 172 14.40 8.58 0.15
C GLU A 172 13.84 9.86 -0.47
N GLU A 173 14.63 10.62 -1.24
CA GLU A 173 14.15 11.83 -1.91
C GLU A 173 13.10 11.53 -2.98
N LEU A 174 13.13 10.34 -3.57
CA LEU A 174 12.19 9.91 -4.62
C LEU A 174 10.84 9.46 -4.05
N LEU A 175 10.82 9.09 -2.76
CA LEU A 175 9.62 8.71 -2.00
C LEU A 175 8.88 9.92 -1.43
N LYS A 176 9.55 11.09 -1.37
CA LYS A 176 8.89 12.33 -0.98
C LYS A 176 7.90 12.75 -2.08
N PRO A 177 6.72 13.28 -1.69
CA PRO A 177 5.85 13.94 -2.65
C PRO A 177 6.68 15.00 -3.36
N PRO A 178 6.57 15.17 -4.69
CA PRO A 178 7.24 16.27 -5.33
C PRO A 178 6.87 17.55 -4.59
N LEU A 179 7.87 18.20 -3.98
CA LEU A 179 7.77 19.63 -3.71
C LEU A 179 7.25 20.24 -5.00
N VAL A 180 6.16 20.99 -4.92
CA VAL A 180 5.48 21.55 -6.09
C VAL A 180 6.49 22.34 -6.91
N GLU A 181 7.16 21.69 -7.85
CA GLU A 181 7.92 22.33 -8.89
C GLU A 181 6.85 22.97 -9.76
N LYS A 182 6.75 24.29 -9.61
CA LYS A 182 6.06 25.14 -10.56
C LYS A 182 6.61 24.77 -11.93
N ASP A 183 5.77 24.10 -12.71
CA ASP A 183 6.06 23.64 -14.06
C ASP A 183 6.32 24.87 -14.96
N ASN A 184 7.57 25.33 -14.95
CA ASN A 184 8.08 26.33 -15.86
C ASN A 184 8.53 25.58 -17.12
N GLY A 185 7.57 25.41 -18.02
CA GLY A 185 7.71 25.38 -19.47
C GLY A 185 8.88 24.61 -20.07
N SER A 186 8.56 23.62 -20.91
CA SER A 186 9.10 23.66 -22.26
C SER A 186 8.14 23.06 -23.27
N SER A 187 7.78 23.93 -24.21
CA SER A 187 7.18 23.61 -25.49
C SER A 187 8.12 22.73 -26.33
N ASN A 188 7.60 21.68 -26.94
CA ASN A 188 7.94 21.44 -28.34
C ASN A 188 6.78 20.84 -29.12
N GLN A 189 6.56 21.41 -30.30
CA GLN A 189 5.51 21.11 -31.24
C GLN A 189 5.91 19.94 -32.12
N SER A 190 4.98 19.02 -32.40
CA SER A 190 4.72 18.57 -33.77
C SER A 190 3.43 17.72 -33.92
N ALA A 191 2.65 18.12 -34.92
CA ALA A 191 1.61 17.43 -35.71
C ALA A 191 0.27 16.97 -35.07
N ASN A 192 -0.82 17.49 -35.66
CA ASN A 192 -2.27 17.26 -35.43
C ASN A 192 -2.76 16.10 -36.34
N PRO A 193 -3.73 15.22 -35.99
CA PRO A 193 -5.12 15.57 -35.61
C PRO A 193 -5.65 14.73 -34.40
N HIS A 194 -6.41 15.28 -33.45
CA HIS A 194 -7.87 15.32 -33.54
C HIS A 194 -8.44 16.49 -32.72
N ARG A 195 -9.33 17.28 -33.31
CA ARG A 195 -10.03 18.40 -32.63
C ARG A 195 -10.88 17.92 -31.44
N GLN A 196 -11.37 16.68 -31.49
CA GLN A 196 -12.07 15.99 -30.39
C GLN A 196 -11.13 15.60 -29.24
N GLU A 197 -9.90 15.15 -29.53
CA GLU A 197 -8.91 14.81 -28.51
C GLU A 197 -8.37 16.07 -27.83
N ARG A 198 -8.23 17.18 -28.57
CA ARG A 198 -7.84 18.48 -28.00
C ARG A 198 -8.93 19.08 -27.12
N GLU A 199 -10.20 18.87 -27.43
CA GLU A 199 -11.31 19.26 -26.55
C GLU A 199 -11.44 18.32 -25.34
N ALA A 200 -11.35 17.00 -25.51
CA ALA A 200 -11.34 16.04 -24.41
C ALA A 200 -10.18 16.30 -23.43
N ARG A 201 -8.97 16.59 -23.95
CA ARG A 201 -7.79 16.95 -23.15
C ARG A 201 -7.96 18.29 -22.44
N LYS A 202 -8.70 19.25 -23.02
CA LYS A 202 -9.00 20.55 -22.41
C LYS A 202 -10.11 20.46 -21.35
N VAL A 203 -11.09 19.58 -21.55
CA VAL A 203 -12.14 19.26 -20.58
C VAL A 203 -11.54 18.50 -19.40
N GLU A 204 -10.71 17.49 -19.66
CA GLU A 204 -10.02 16.73 -18.62
C GLU A 204 -9.01 17.59 -17.84
N ALA A 205 -8.28 18.49 -18.50
CA ALA A 205 -7.40 19.44 -17.81
C ALA A 205 -8.19 20.42 -16.91
N ARG A 206 -9.34 20.90 -17.37
CA ARG A 206 -10.24 21.74 -16.56
C ARG A 206 -10.85 20.97 -15.40
N ARG A 207 -11.22 19.69 -15.62
CA ARG A 207 -11.74 18.79 -14.57
C ARG A 207 -10.69 18.55 -13.50
N ARG A 208 -9.47 18.16 -13.89
CA ARG A 208 -8.33 17.99 -12.98
C ARG A 208 -7.99 19.26 -12.21
N SER A 209 -8.06 20.43 -12.86
CA SER A 209 -7.85 21.72 -12.19
C SER A 209 -8.93 21.98 -11.14
N LYS A 210 -10.20 21.74 -11.46
CA LYS A 210 -11.32 21.91 -10.52
C LYS A 210 -11.24 20.96 -9.33
N VAL A 211 -10.94 19.68 -9.59
CA VAL A 211 -10.72 18.67 -8.54
C VAL A 211 -9.57 19.11 -7.64
N SER A 212 -8.42 19.43 -8.23
CA SER A 212 -7.23 19.84 -7.48
C SER A 212 -7.43 21.11 -6.66
N GLU A 213 -8.25 22.06 -7.13
CA GLU A 213 -8.60 23.27 -6.40
C GLU A 213 -9.57 22.98 -5.26
N ALA A 214 -10.60 22.17 -5.51
CA ALA A 214 -11.61 21.80 -4.53
C ALA A 214 -11.08 20.90 -3.40
N THR A 215 -10.06 20.10 -3.67
CA THR A 215 -9.39 19.23 -2.69
C THR A 215 -8.10 19.82 -2.13
N ARG A 216 -7.70 21.04 -2.54
CA ARG A 216 -6.41 21.64 -2.15
C ARG A 216 -6.25 21.74 -0.64
N ASP A 217 -7.27 22.25 0.04
CA ASP A 217 -7.22 22.48 1.48
C ASP A 217 -7.27 21.16 2.26
N LEU A 218 -8.06 20.19 1.79
CA LEU A 218 -8.09 18.84 2.37
C LEU A 218 -6.76 18.10 2.20
N ARG A 219 -6.07 18.28 1.06
CA ARG A 219 -4.75 17.69 0.82
C ARG A 219 -3.67 18.32 1.70
N LYS A 220 -3.76 19.62 1.99
CA LYS A 220 -2.90 20.27 2.99
C LYS A 220 -3.18 19.76 4.39
N GLU A 221 -4.46 19.69 4.78
CA GLU A 221 -4.89 19.12 6.07
C GLU A 221 -4.36 17.69 6.23
N ARG A 222 -4.44 16.87 5.18
CA ARG A 222 -3.83 15.53 5.14
C ARG A 222 -2.31 15.59 5.37
N ASP A 223 -1.60 16.43 4.63
CA ASP A 223 -0.13 16.52 4.71
C ASP A 223 0.35 17.00 6.09
N ASP A 224 -0.39 17.90 6.72
CA ASP A 224 -0.07 18.40 8.06
C ASP A 224 -0.38 17.32 9.11
N LEU A 225 -1.52 16.61 9.00
CA LEU A 225 -1.83 15.45 9.85
C LEU A 225 -0.82 14.31 9.69
N GLU A 226 -0.32 14.05 8.47
CA GLU A 226 0.73 13.06 8.21
C GLU A 226 2.02 13.41 8.97
N ARG A 227 2.46 14.68 8.92
CA ARG A 227 3.65 15.13 9.66
C ARG A 227 3.47 15.06 11.17
N GLU A 228 2.32 15.50 11.68
CA GLU A 228 2.03 15.44 13.11
C GLU A 228 2.00 13.99 13.61
N TRP A 229 1.44 13.09 12.81
CA TRP A 229 1.41 11.67 13.14
C TRP A 229 2.81 11.04 13.11
N GLU A 230 3.61 11.30 12.07
CA GLU A 230 5.02 10.86 11.98
C GLU A 230 5.83 11.33 13.20
N GLN A 231 5.61 12.57 13.65
CA GLN A 231 6.28 13.10 14.84
C GLN A 231 5.85 12.38 16.12
N ALA A 232 4.55 12.18 16.32
CA ALA A 232 4.03 11.47 17.47
C ALA A 232 4.52 10.01 17.55
N GLU A 233 4.64 9.33 16.40
CA GLU A 233 5.21 7.98 16.35
C GLU A 233 6.70 7.95 16.66
N SER A 234 7.47 8.94 16.18
CA SER A 234 8.89 9.06 16.50
C SER A 234 9.11 9.25 18.00
N GLU A 235 8.30 10.10 18.65
CA GLU A 235 8.33 10.32 20.09
C GLU A 235 7.94 9.04 20.85
N LEU A 236 6.90 8.33 20.40
CA LEU A 236 6.49 7.04 20.97
C LEU A 236 7.61 5.99 20.90
N ALA A 237 8.30 5.90 19.77
CA ALA A 237 9.42 4.98 19.58
C ALA A 237 10.63 5.34 20.46
N GLU A 238 10.84 6.62 20.77
CA GLU A 238 11.85 7.05 21.74
C GLU A 238 11.49 6.63 23.17
N VAL A 239 10.25 6.87 23.61
CA VAL A 239 9.77 6.43 24.93
C VAL A 239 9.83 4.91 25.08
N GLN A 240 9.46 4.15 24.03
CA GLN A 240 9.60 2.69 24.03
C GLN A 240 11.05 2.23 24.17
N ARG A 241 12.01 2.90 23.50
CA ARG A 241 13.44 2.61 23.68
C ARG A 241 13.90 2.87 25.11
N GLN A 242 13.40 3.93 25.74
CA GLN A 242 13.71 4.22 27.15
C GLN A 242 13.12 3.16 28.09
N LEU A 243 11.89 2.70 27.84
CA LEU A 243 11.24 1.62 28.60
C LEU A 243 11.92 0.25 28.38
N ALA A 244 12.49 0.00 27.21
CA ALA A 244 13.23 -1.23 26.92
C ALA A 244 14.63 -1.29 27.58
N ASN A 245 15.13 -0.17 28.11
CA ASN A 245 16.43 -0.11 28.76
C ASN A 245 16.35 -0.63 30.21
N THR A 246 17.18 -1.62 30.55
CA THR A 246 17.21 -2.28 31.86
C THR A 246 17.48 -1.31 33.01
N ALA A 247 18.28 -0.25 32.79
CA ALA A 247 18.58 0.77 33.79
C ALA A 247 17.38 1.67 34.15
N THR A 248 16.32 1.68 33.33
CA THR A 248 15.12 2.48 33.59
C THR A 248 14.29 1.88 34.74
N TYR A 249 14.41 0.57 35.00
CA TYR A 249 13.71 -0.12 36.07
C TYR A 249 14.32 0.08 37.47
N ASP A 250 15.49 0.71 37.55
CA ASP A 250 16.13 1.07 38.81
C ASP A 250 15.40 2.23 39.53
N ASP A 251 14.54 2.97 38.82
CA ASP A 251 13.70 4.05 39.36
C ASP A 251 12.21 3.82 39.04
N PRO A 252 11.42 3.29 40.00
CA PRO A 252 9.98 3.05 39.83
C PRO A 252 9.16 4.29 39.45
N SER A 253 9.60 5.48 39.85
CA SER A 253 8.91 6.74 39.54
C SER A 253 9.09 7.11 38.08
N LYS A 254 10.29 6.88 37.52
CA LYS A 254 10.62 7.10 36.11
C LYS A 254 9.89 6.13 35.19
N VAL A 255 9.77 4.85 35.58
CA VAL A 255 8.97 3.86 34.85
C VAL A 255 7.51 4.29 34.78
N THR A 256 6.92 4.69 35.91
CA THR A 256 5.51 5.12 35.95
C THR A 256 5.26 6.35 35.08
N ALA A 257 6.19 7.31 35.07
CA ALA A 257 6.11 8.49 34.20
C ALA A 257 6.19 8.13 32.71
N LEU A 258 7.17 7.32 32.32
CA LEU A 258 7.37 6.90 30.93
C LEU A 258 6.22 6.02 30.42
N THR A 259 5.65 5.14 31.24
CA THR A 259 4.47 4.35 30.86
C THR A 259 3.26 5.25 30.61
N ARG A 260 3.06 6.28 31.44
CA ARG A 260 1.98 7.25 31.24
C ARG A 260 2.18 8.10 29.99
N GLU A 261 3.40 8.53 29.74
CA GLU A 261 3.77 9.26 28.52
C GLU A 261 3.58 8.39 27.27
N HIS A 262 3.95 7.11 27.35
CA HIS A 262 3.71 6.11 26.30
C HIS A 262 2.22 5.96 25.98
N GLU A 263 1.36 5.78 26.98
CA GLU A 263 -0.09 5.70 26.78
C GLU A 263 -0.65 6.98 26.13
N GLN A 264 -0.21 8.15 26.58
CA GLN A 264 -0.67 9.43 26.02
C GLN A 264 -0.25 9.64 24.57
N LEU A 265 1.00 9.35 24.24
CA LEU A 265 1.51 9.45 22.86
C LEU A 265 0.84 8.44 21.95
N LYS A 266 0.57 7.23 22.45
CA LYS A 266 -0.15 6.18 21.71
C LYS A 266 -1.58 6.62 21.39
N ASP A 267 -2.30 7.14 22.38
CA ASP A 267 -3.66 7.67 22.17
C ASP A 267 -3.67 8.86 21.22
N HIS A 268 -2.65 9.73 21.30
CA HIS A 268 -2.51 10.87 20.40
C HIS A 268 -2.26 10.44 18.94
N ALA A 269 -1.34 9.50 18.72
CA ALA A 269 -1.05 8.94 17.41
C ALA A 269 -2.30 8.27 16.80
N ALA A 270 -3.06 7.53 17.60
CA ALA A 270 -4.32 6.92 17.16
C ALA A 270 -5.36 7.97 16.73
N GLN A 271 -5.50 9.08 17.46
CA GLN A 271 -6.40 10.17 17.09
C GLN A 271 -5.96 10.89 15.81
N LEU A 272 -4.65 11.09 15.61
CA LEU A 272 -4.12 11.69 14.39
C LEU A 272 -4.36 10.78 13.18
N MET A 273 -4.15 9.47 13.34
CA MET A 273 -4.45 8.47 12.32
C MET A 273 -5.94 8.47 11.93
N GLU A 274 -6.86 8.53 12.91
CA GLU A 274 -8.30 8.60 12.65
C GLU A 274 -8.69 9.86 11.86
N LYS A 275 -8.11 11.02 12.22
CA LYS A 275 -8.31 12.28 11.50
C LYS A 275 -7.73 12.22 10.08
N TYR A 276 -6.58 11.58 9.91
CA TYR A 276 -5.94 11.37 8.62
C TYR A 276 -6.84 10.51 7.70
N ASP A 277 -7.32 9.37 8.18
CA ASP A 277 -8.23 8.49 7.42
C ASP A 277 -9.56 9.19 7.09
N THR A 278 -10.12 9.93 8.05
CA THR A 278 -11.33 10.74 7.82
C THR A 278 -11.10 11.78 6.72
N THR A 279 -9.94 12.44 6.72
CA THR A 279 -9.56 13.43 5.71
C THR A 279 -9.35 12.77 4.34
N LEU A 280 -8.75 11.58 4.27
CA LEU A 280 -8.66 10.80 3.04
C LEU A 280 -10.03 10.45 2.45
N ARG A 281 -10.97 9.98 3.29
CA ARG A 281 -12.35 9.70 2.86
C ARG A 281 -13.06 10.96 2.36
N ARG A 282 -12.83 12.11 3.01
CA ARG A 282 -13.37 13.41 2.57
C ARG A 282 -12.78 13.84 1.22
N ILE A 283 -11.48 13.61 0.98
CA ILE A 283 -10.86 13.85 -0.32
C ILE A 283 -11.52 12.95 -1.38
N ALA A 284 -11.56 11.64 -1.15
CA ALA A 284 -12.15 10.69 -2.11
C ALA A 284 -13.61 11.02 -2.45
N ARG A 285 -14.43 11.35 -1.45
CA ARG A 285 -15.82 11.78 -1.66
C ARG A 285 -15.90 13.06 -2.51
N LYS A 286 -15.04 14.03 -2.23
CA LYS A 286 -15.03 15.31 -2.96
C LYS A 286 -14.49 15.19 -4.38
N GLU A 287 -13.59 14.23 -4.63
CA GLU A 287 -13.17 13.85 -5.97
C GLU A 287 -14.32 13.18 -6.74
N ALA A 288 -15.07 12.29 -6.10
CA ALA A 288 -16.24 11.61 -6.69
C ALA A 288 -17.43 12.55 -6.96
N GLU A 289 -17.63 13.61 -6.16
CA GLU A 289 -18.67 14.62 -6.40
C GLU A 289 -18.40 15.53 -7.62
N ILE A 290 -17.14 15.58 -8.08
CA ILE A 290 -16.70 16.41 -9.22
C ILE A 290 -16.56 15.57 -10.51
N GLU A 291 -16.56 14.24 -10.38
CA GLU A 291 -16.52 13.27 -11.46
C GLU A 291 -17.89 13.05 -12.11
#